data_AF-A0A5K1ABT1-F1
#
_entry.id   AF-A0A5K1ABT1-F1
#
_cell.length_a   1.000
_cell.length_b   1.000
_cell.length_c   1.000
_cell.angle_alpha   90.00
_cell.angle_beta   90.00
_cell.angle_gamma   90.00
#
_symmetry.space_group_name_H-M   'P 1'
#
loop_
_entity.id
_entity.type
_entity.pdbx_description
1 polymer ?
#
loop_
_entity_poly.entity_id
_entity_poly.type
_entity_poly.pdbx_seq_one_letter_code
_entity_poly.pdbx_strand_id
1 'polypeptide(L)'
;VDYILGQNPKSMSYMVGFGSSYPAQVHHRAASIVSINHDPSPVGCSDGFSEWFNKDAPNPNVLVGAVVGGPDVNDAYNGVRSNSAQTEPSTYTAGALVGVLA
;
A
#
# COMPACT_ATOMS: atom_id res chain seq x y z
N VAL A 1 15.35 -0.56 11.18
CA VAL A 1 14.62 -1.03 9.98
C VAL A 1 13.62 -2.13 10.35
N ASP A 2 13.98 -2.98 11.29
CA ASP A 2 13.18 -4.13 11.74
C ASP A 2 11.72 -3.81 12.07
N TYR A 3 11.45 -2.67 12.71
CA TYR A 3 10.07 -2.24 12.98
C TYR A 3 9.23 -2.13 11.70
N ILE A 4 9.78 -1.50 10.64
CA ILE A 4 9.12 -1.38 9.33
C ILE A 4 8.92 -2.76 8.70
N LEU A 5 9.84 -3.69 8.94
CA LEU A 5 9.87 -5.00 8.30
C LEU A 5 9.09 -6.08 9.07
N GLY A 6 8.55 -5.78 10.27
CA GLY A 6 7.64 -6.68 10.99
C GLY A 6 7.90 -6.84 12.48
N GLN A 7 8.98 -6.28 13.03
CA GLN A 7 9.21 -6.24 14.48
C GLN A 7 8.40 -5.10 15.14
N ASN A 8 7.08 -5.22 15.07
CA ASN A 8 6.12 -4.28 15.64
C ASN A 8 4.94 -5.03 16.29
N PRO A 9 4.10 -4.37 17.11
CA PRO A 9 3.00 -5.04 17.82
C PRO A 9 2.00 -5.78 16.92
N LYS A 10 1.89 -5.37 15.64
CA LYS A 10 1.00 -6.02 14.67
C LYS A 10 1.65 -7.19 13.93
N SER A 11 2.96 -7.43 14.13
CA SER A 11 3.75 -8.44 13.42
C SER A 11 3.56 -8.38 11.90
N MET A 12 3.46 -7.16 11.35
CA MET A 12 3.21 -6.92 9.92
C MET A 12 4.28 -6.03 9.31
N SER A 13 4.66 -6.26 8.07
CA SER A 13 5.53 -5.34 7.34
C SER A 13 4.75 -4.11 6.88
N TYR A 14 5.34 -2.94 7.01
CA TYR A 14 4.88 -1.71 6.34
C TYR A 14 5.54 -1.52 4.96
N MET A 15 6.40 -2.45 4.55
CA MET A 15 6.83 -2.60 3.17
C MET A 15 5.91 -3.61 2.45
N VAL A 16 5.24 -3.14 1.40
CA VAL A 16 4.26 -3.91 0.63
C VAL A 16 4.96 -5.09 -0.06
N GLY A 17 4.37 -6.29 0.06
CA GLY A 17 4.91 -7.52 -0.53
C GLY A 17 6.06 -8.16 0.25
N PHE A 18 6.45 -7.61 1.41
CA PHE A 18 7.49 -8.19 2.27
C PHE A 18 6.88 -8.87 3.51
N GLY A 19 7.42 -10.04 3.89
CA GLY A 19 6.92 -10.81 5.02
C GLY A 19 5.58 -11.51 4.77
N SER A 20 5.03 -12.12 5.83
CA SER A 20 3.77 -12.89 5.76
C SER A 20 2.50 -12.03 5.87
N SER A 21 2.63 -10.79 6.30
CA SER A 21 1.52 -9.84 6.48
C SER A 21 1.98 -8.43 6.11
N TYR A 22 1.24 -7.75 5.23
CA TYR A 22 1.55 -6.40 4.74
C TYR A 22 0.27 -5.67 4.28
N PRO A 23 0.28 -4.33 4.13
CA PRO A 23 -0.85 -3.56 3.63
C PRO A 23 -1.36 -4.03 2.27
N ALA A 24 -2.65 -4.35 2.21
CA ALA A 24 -3.31 -4.81 0.99
C ALA A 24 -4.10 -3.70 0.26
N GLN A 25 -4.53 -2.65 0.95
CA GLN A 25 -5.29 -1.52 0.37
C GLN A 25 -4.47 -0.22 0.41
N VAL A 26 -3.35 -0.20 -0.31
CA VAL A 26 -2.45 0.96 -0.40
C VAL A 26 -3.13 2.10 -1.18
N HIS A 27 -2.98 3.36 -0.74
CA HIS A 27 -3.48 4.55 -1.43
C HIS A 27 -2.68 4.83 -2.72
N HIS A 28 -2.86 4.00 -3.74
CA HIS A 28 -2.11 4.08 -4.99
C HIS A 28 -2.96 3.65 -6.20
N ARG A 29 -3.25 4.58 -7.12
CA ARG A 29 -4.20 4.40 -8.23
C ARG A 29 -3.88 3.19 -9.11
N ALA A 30 -2.64 3.08 -9.59
CA ALA A 30 -2.26 1.97 -10.45
C ALA A 30 -2.21 0.62 -9.71
N ALA A 31 -2.10 0.65 -8.37
CA ALA A 31 -2.22 -0.57 -7.58
C ALA A 31 -3.68 -1.00 -7.43
N SER A 32 -4.59 -0.03 -7.23
CA SER A 32 -6.01 -0.27 -6.96
C SER A 32 -6.84 -0.63 -8.19
N ILE A 33 -6.45 -0.19 -9.39
CA ILE A 33 -7.18 -0.45 -10.65
C ILE A 33 -6.66 -1.73 -11.30
N VAL A 34 -7.56 -2.59 -11.79
CA VAL A 34 -7.19 -3.84 -12.48
C VAL A 34 -6.23 -3.60 -13.63
N SER A 35 -5.27 -4.50 -13.81
CA SER A 35 -4.34 -4.46 -14.95
C SER A 35 -5.05 -4.80 -16.25
N ILE A 36 -4.65 -4.13 -17.34
CA ILE A 36 -5.10 -4.43 -18.70
C ILE A 36 -4.78 -5.85 -19.16
N ASN A 37 -3.79 -6.50 -18.52
CA ASN A 37 -3.45 -7.89 -18.80
C ASN A 37 -4.47 -8.88 -18.21
N HIS A 38 -5.29 -8.43 -17.25
CA HIS A 38 -6.34 -9.23 -16.63
C HIS A 38 -7.73 -8.84 -17.15
N ASP A 39 -8.00 -7.53 -17.24
CA ASP A 39 -9.23 -6.99 -17.83
C ASP A 39 -8.86 -5.81 -18.74
N PRO A 40 -8.94 -5.96 -20.08
CA PRO A 40 -8.59 -4.90 -21.03
C PRO A 40 -9.68 -3.83 -21.15
N SER A 41 -10.80 -3.95 -20.43
CA SER A 41 -11.88 -2.96 -20.45
C SER A 41 -11.37 -1.60 -19.99
N PRO A 42 -11.61 -0.50 -20.73
CA PRO A 42 -11.19 0.83 -20.32
C PRO A 42 -11.82 1.21 -18.97
N VAL A 43 -11.00 1.73 -18.07
CA VAL A 43 -11.48 2.36 -16.82
C VAL A 43 -11.55 3.85 -17.05
N GLY A 44 -12.75 4.43 -16.97
CA GLY A 44 -12.96 5.86 -17.13
C GLY A 44 -12.31 6.68 -16.01
N CYS A 45 -12.18 7.98 -16.23
CA CYS A 45 -11.57 8.90 -15.27
C CYS A 45 -12.30 8.88 -13.91
N SER A 46 -13.63 8.95 -13.93
CA SER A 46 -14.47 8.90 -12.73
C SER A 46 -14.53 7.49 -12.13
N ASP A 47 -14.47 6.45 -12.97
CA ASP A 47 -14.58 5.05 -12.58
C ASP A 47 -13.42 4.62 -11.67
N GLY A 48 -12.24 5.21 -11.87
CA GLY A 48 -11.10 5.04 -10.94
C GLY A 48 -11.45 5.42 -9.50
N PHE A 49 -12.32 6.41 -9.30
CA PHE A 49 -12.78 6.82 -7.98
C PHE A 49 -14.06 6.08 -7.55
N SER A 50 -15.07 5.98 -8.41
CA SER A 50 -16.36 5.37 -8.04
C SER A 50 -16.24 3.85 -7.83
N GLU A 51 -15.49 3.16 -8.69
CA GLU A 51 -15.42 1.70 -8.70
C GLU A 51 -14.21 1.13 -7.94
N TRP A 52 -13.06 1.83 -7.98
CA TRP A 52 -11.79 1.27 -7.48
C TRP A 52 -11.32 1.88 -6.17
N PHE A 53 -11.42 3.19 -5.99
CA PHE A 53 -10.95 3.84 -4.77
C PHE A 53 -11.71 3.39 -3.52
N ASN A 54 -13.04 3.34 -3.58
CA ASN A 54 -13.91 2.98 -2.45
C ASN A 54 -14.12 1.46 -2.30
N LYS A 55 -13.53 0.64 -3.17
CA LYS A 55 -13.72 -0.81 -3.15
C LYS A 55 -13.08 -1.42 -1.90
N ASP A 56 -13.89 -2.05 -1.05
CA ASP A 56 -13.40 -2.79 0.11
C ASP A 56 -12.84 -4.16 -0.30
N ALA A 57 -11.73 -4.12 -1.02
CA ALA A 57 -10.98 -5.27 -1.47
C ALA A 57 -9.49 -4.91 -1.54
N PRO A 58 -8.59 -5.90 -1.42
CA PRO A 58 -7.17 -5.72 -1.73
C PRO A 58 -6.96 -5.08 -3.10
N ASN A 59 -5.88 -4.32 -3.22
CA ASN A 59 -5.41 -3.81 -4.50
C ASN A 59 -5.11 -5.00 -5.44
N PRO A 60 -5.64 -5.03 -6.68
CA PRO A 60 -5.41 -6.12 -7.62
C PRO A 60 -3.94 -6.25 -8.03
N ASN A 61 -3.16 -5.16 -7.98
CA ASN A 61 -1.73 -5.19 -8.24
C ASN A 61 -0.96 -4.90 -6.95
N VAL A 62 -0.11 -5.84 -6.53
CA VAL A 62 0.76 -5.67 -5.36
C VAL A 62 1.88 -4.68 -5.72
N LEU A 63 1.94 -3.56 -4.99
CA LEU A 63 2.98 -2.54 -5.19
C LEU A 63 4.26 -2.91 -4.43
N VAL A 64 4.92 -3.98 -4.87
CA VAL A 64 6.06 -4.59 -4.18
C VAL A 64 7.16 -3.56 -3.89
N GLY A 65 7.65 -3.56 -2.64
CA GLY A 65 8.73 -2.69 -2.18
C GLY A 65 8.29 -1.27 -1.79
N ALA A 66 7.02 -0.91 -2.01
CA ALA A 66 6.50 0.36 -1.53
C ALA A 66 6.44 0.40 0.00
N VAL A 67 6.82 1.53 0.58
CA VAL A 67 6.76 1.77 2.04
C VAL A 67 5.63 2.75 2.30
N VAL A 68 4.61 2.28 3.02
CA VAL A 68 3.44 3.10 3.38
C VAL A 68 3.77 4.07 4.53
N GLY A 69 2.90 5.04 4.78
CA GLY A 69 3.05 5.99 5.90
C GLY A 69 3.24 5.34 7.27
N GLY A 70 2.59 4.19 7.50
CA GLY A 70 2.78 3.38 8.70
C GLY A 70 1.76 3.66 9.81
N PRO A 71 1.99 3.16 11.03
CA PRO A 71 1.05 3.28 12.13
C PRO A 71 1.03 4.69 12.72
N ASP A 72 0.02 4.97 13.54
CA ASP A 72 0.00 6.17 14.39
C ASP A 72 0.94 6.04 15.60
N VAL A 73 0.93 7.07 16.46
CA VAL A 73 1.77 7.14 17.67
C VAL A 73 1.49 6.05 18.71
N ASN A 74 0.37 5.32 18.58
CA ASN A 74 -0.02 4.22 19.48
C ASN A 74 0.11 2.85 18.79
N ASP A 75 0.93 2.75 17.73
CA ASP A 75 1.11 1.55 16.91
C ASP A 75 -0.18 1.08 16.18
N ALA A 76 -1.24 1.91 16.13
CA ALA A 76 -2.47 1.56 15.47
C ALA A 76 -2.37 1.83 13.96
N TYR A 77 -2.70 0.82 13.16
CA TYR A 77 -2.68 0.88 11.71
C TYR A 77 -4.03 0.48 11.13
N ASN A 78 -4.68 1.43 10.46
CA ASN A 78 -5.90 1.24 9.71
C ASN A 78 -5.58 1.23 8.21
N GLY A 79 -5.34 0.02 7.69
CA GLY A 79 -4.89 -0.24 6.33
C GLY A 79 -5.96 -0.13 5.25
N VAL A 80 -6.81 0.90 5.31
CA VAL A 80 -7.85 1.19 4.32
C VAL A 80 -7.38 2.26 3.33
N ARG A 81 -7.72 2.09 2.04
CA ARG A 81 -7.23 2.94 0.95
C ARG A 81 -7.55 4.43 1.11
N SER A 82 -8.64 4.76 1.79
CA SER A 82 -9.05 6.14 2.05
C SER A 82 -8.22 6.83 3.13
N ASN A 83 -7.52 6.07 3.98
CA ASN A 83 -6.63 6.59 5.00
C ASN A 83 -5.23 6.83 4.41
N SER A 84 -5.10 7.87 3.59
CA SER A 84 -3.84 8.19 2.91
C SER A 84 -2.69 8.42 3.88
N ALA A 85 -2.94 9.04 5.04
CA ALA A 85 -1.92 9.30 6.05
C ALA A 85 -1.12 8.04 6.45
N GLN A 86 -1.78 6.89 6.54
CA GLN A 86 -1.14 5.63 6.91
C GLN A 86 -0.81 4.74 5.70
N THR A 87 -1.59 4.84 4.62
CA THR A 87 -1.52 3.89 3.49
C THR A 87 -0.86 4.45 2.23
N GLU A 88 -0.47 5.73 2.20
CA GLU A 88 0.15 6.35 1.04
C GLU A 88 1.64 5.99 0.94
N PRO A 89 2.07 5.39 -0.19
CA PRO A 89 3.47 5.19 -0.48
C PRO A 89 4.04 6.42 -1.18
N SER A 90 5.35 6.63 -1.07
CA SER A 90 6.02 7.71 -1.80
C SER A 90 7.42 7.32 -2.26
N THR A 91 7.93 8.09 -3.21
CA THR A 91 9.30 7.93 -3.70
C THR A 91 10.33 8.26 -2.63
N TYR A 92 10.04 9.20 -1.72
CA TYR A 92 10.98 9.57 -0.66
C TYR A 92 11.02 8.55 0.49
N THR A 93 9.89 7.91 0.84
CA THR A 93 9.90 6.83 1.86
C THR A 93 10.67 5.62 1.36
N ALA A 94 10.42 5.19 0.12
CA ALA A 94 11.17 4.10 -0.50
C ALA A 94 12.65 4.48 -0.71
N GLY A 95 12.93 5.67 -1.23
CA GLY A 95 14.28 6.14 -1.52
C GLY A 95 15.18 6.22 -0.29
N ALA A 96 14.67 6.75 0.83
CA ALA A 96 15.39 6.77 2.10
C ALA A 96 15.68 5.35 2.62
N LEU A 97 14.71 4.45 2.50
CA LEU A 97 14.84 3.09 3.01
C LEU A 97 15.88 2.27 2.23
N VAL A 98 15.97 2.45 0.91
CA VAL A 98 16.97 1.78 0.07
C VAL A 98 18.39 2.06 0.56
N GLY A 99 18.70 3.30 0.94
CA GLY A 99 20.03 3.65 1.46
C GLY A 99 20.36 2.99 2.80
N VAL A 100 19.36 2.79 3.67
CA VAL A 100 19.55 2.16 4.99
C VAL A 100 19.70 0.64 4.88
N LEU A 101 19.15 0.02 3.84
CA LEU A 101 19.18 -1.42 3.61
C LEU A 101 20.39 -1.91 2.79
N ALA A 102 21.21 -1.00 2.26
CA ALA A 102 22.32 -1.30 1.37
C ALA A 102 23.58 -1.83 2.07
#